data_AF-A0A2E9MAV9-F1
#
_entry.id   AF-A0A2E9MAV9-F1
#
_cell.length_a   1.000
_cell.length_b   1.000
_cell.length_c   1.000
_cell.angle_alpha   90.00
_cell.angle_beta   90.00
_cell.angle_gamma   90.00
#
_symmetry.space_group_name_H-M   'P 1'
#
loop_
_entity.id
_entity.type
_entity.pdbx_description
1 polymer ?
#
loop_
_entity_poly.entity_id
_entity_poly.type
_entity_poly.pdbx_seq_one_letter_code
_entity_poly.pdbx_strand_id
1 'polypeptide(L)'
;MTRCVLLIAMMATCFAAPTTVRAQMWGESLNEAPLTPIPEGMTFEEYRDMNRRLSVGLALRIVPVPGIMHYYAGEPKTARRLWRRSLIGVAAIVAGAVMSDSDDNDFPKSDFDVLILNEGNRKRERRYEKIPVEIEDGATQFRLREIDRKGDFMPGGPLIIAGAATIAYSMIYDFYKGIRVIEDKRDRVRHKYGRQLGLQMSARNGRSLAPGVALTYTF
;
A
#
# COMPACT_ATOMS: atom_id res chain seq x y z
N MET A 1 13.87 -17.22 -17.17
CA MET A 1 13.43 -17.75 -15.86
C MET A 1 14.41 -17.46 -14.74
N THR A 2 15.72 -17.55 -14.97
CA THR A 2 16.79 -17.26 -14.00
C THR A 2 16.73 -15.85 -13.37
N ARG A 3 16.32 -14.81 -14.13
CA ARG A 3 16.18 -13.44 -13.61
C ARG A 3 15.03 -13.25 -12.61
N CYS A 4 13.93 -14.00 -12.74
CA CYS A 4 12.81 -13.94 -11.80
C CYS A 4 13.13 -14.67 -10.49
N VAL A 5 13.87 -15.79 -10.56
CA VAL A 5 14.34 -16.52 -9.37
C VAL A 5 15.31 -15.68 -8.55
N LEU A 6 16.17 -14.90 -9.22
CA LEU A 6 17.13 -14.00 -8.55
C LEU A 6 16.44 -12.81 -7.86
N LEU A 7 15.36 -12.27 -8.44
CA LEU A 7 14.53 -11.25 -7.80
C LEU A 7 13.75 -11.79 -6.59
N ILE A 8 13.20 -13.00 -6.69
CA ILE A 8 12.50 -13.66 -5.57
C ILE A 8 13.49 -14.02 -4.44
N ALA A 9 14.70 -14.49 -4.79
CA ALA A 9 15.77 -14.77 -3.83
C ALA A 9 16.29 -13.49 -3.16
N MET A 10 16.43 -12.39 -3.90
CA MET A 10 16.86 -11.09 -3.36
C MET A 10 15.79 -10.47 -2.43
N MET A 11 14.52 -10.70 -2.73
CA MET A 11 13.39 -10.29 -1.88
C MET A 11 13.27 -11.17 -0.61
N ALA A 12 13.64 -12.45 -0.70
CA ALA A 12 13.72 -13.36 0.45
C ALA A 12 14.93 -13.06 1.36
N THR A 13 16.07 -12.61 0.81
CA THR A 13 17.22 -12.19 1.63
C THR A 13 16.96 -10.92 2.45
N CYS A 14 16.04 -10.04 2.01
CA CYS A 14 15.56 -8.92 2.84
C CYS A 14 14.76 -9.39 4.07
N PHE A 15 14.22 -10.61 4.07
CA PHE A 15 13.55 -11.22 5.21
C PHE A 15 14.52 -11.92 6.18
N ALA A 16 15.76 -12.20 5.77
CA ALA A 16 16.75 -12.97 6.53
C ALA A 16 17.88 -12.11 7.13
N ALA A 17 17.74 -10.79 7.17
CA ALA A 17 18.70 -9.94 7.86
C ALA A 17 18.65 -10.23 9.38
N PRO A 18 19.81 -10.42 10.06
CA PRO A 18 19.86 -10.78 11.47
C PRO A 18 19.16 -9.72 12.34
N THR A 19 18.35 -10.21 13.28
CA THR A 19 17.51 -9.46 14.22
C THR A 19 18.24 -8.42 15.05
N THR A 20 19.58 -8.52 15.17
CA THR A 20 20.43 -7.65 15.97
C THR A 20 20.60 -6.25 15.36
N VAL A 21 20.60 -6.10 14.04
CA VAL A 21 20.73 -4.77 13.38
C VAL A 21 19.42 -3.96 13.47
N ARG A 22 18.26 -4.65 13.62
CA ARG A 22 16.97 -4.00 13.90
C ARG A 22 16.85 -3.47 15.32
N ALA A 23 17.55 -4.07 16.28
CA ALA A 23 17.49 -3.68 17.69
C ALA A 23 18.32 -2.43 18.03
N GLN A 24 19.42 -2.18 17.31
CA GLN A 24 20.33 -1.05 17.63
C GLN A 24 19.93 0.31 17.04
N MET A 25 19.08 0.36 16.01
CA MET A 25 18.59 1.65 15.47
C MET A 25 17.49 2.30 16.32
N TRP A 26 16.89 1.57 17.26
CA TRP A 26 15.75 2.00 18.06
C TRP A 26 16.05 1.67 19.52
N GLY A 27 16.60 2.63 20.28
CA GLY A 27 16.85 2.51 21.73
C GLY A 27 15.61 2.31 22.61
N GLU A 28 14.52 1.78 22.04
CA GLU A 28 13.23 1.52 22.68
C GLU A 28 12.86 0.02 22.65
N SER A 29 13.79 -0.87 22.30
CA SER A 29 13.57 -2.32 22.43
C SER A 29 13.44 -2.67 23.92
N LEU A 30 12.21 -2.81 24.39
CA LEU A 30 11.82 -3.29 25.73
C LEU A 30 11.93 -2.29 26.89
N ASN A 31 11.97 -0.98 26.64
CA ASN A 31 11.85 -0.03 27.75
C ASN A 31 10.37 0.05 28.18
N GLU A 32 10.01 -0.78 29.17
CA GLU A 32 8.74 -0.68 29.89
C GLU A 32 8.57 0.79 30.31
N ALA A 33 7.45 1.40 29.91
CA ALA A 33 7.21 2.78 30.29
C ALA A 33 7.31 2.86 31.83
N PRO A 34 8.08 3.81 32.40
CA PRO A 34 8.13 3.96 33.85
C PRO A 34 6.70 4.07 34.36
N LEU A 35 6.38 3.41 35.48
CA LEU A 35 5.06 3.46 36.10
C LEU A 35 4.75 4.91 36.49
N THR A 36 4.15 5.66 35.57
CA THR A 36 3.68 7.01 35.82
C THR A 36 2.33 6.94 36.51
N PRO A 37 2.07 7.76 37.54
CA PRO A 37 0.76 7.80 38.17
C PRO A 37 -0.29 8.12 37.12
N ILE A 38 -1.28 7.23 36.99
CA ILE A 38 -2.40 7.39 36.08
C ILE A 38 -3.45 8.26 36.79
N PRO A 39 -3.91 9.37 36.20
CA PRO A 39 -4.95 10.19 36.81
C PRO A 39 -6.20 9.37 37.14
N GLU A 40 -6.77 9.61 38.32
CA GLU A 40 -8.03 9.00 38.73
C GLU A 40 -9.13 9.36 37.72
N GLY A 41 -9.83 8.34 37.21
CA GLY A 41 -10.85 8.50 36.16
C GLY A 41 -10.34 8.43 34.71
N MET A 42 -9.09 8.04 34.46
CA MET A 42 -8.62 7.67 33.12
C MET A 42 -9.10 6.28 32.71
N THR A 43 -9.76 6.19 31.56
CA THR A 43 -10.16 4.90 31.01
C THR A 43 -8.96 4.16 30.39
N PHE A 44 -9.05 2.83 30.29
CA PHE A 44 -7.99 2.02 29.69
C PHE A 44 -7.70 2.40 28.22
N GLU A 45 -8.74 2.77 27.45
CA GLU A 45 -8.55 3.22 26.07
C GLU A 45 -7.81 4.55 25.98
N GLU A 46 -8.14 5.51 26.85
CA GLU A 46 -7.45 6.81 26.91
C GLU A 46 -5.99 6.64 27.34
N TYR A 47 -5.73 5.76 28.31
CA TYR A 47 -4.37 5.40 28.71
C TYR A 47 -3.58 4.83 27.52
N ARG A 48 -4.19 3.89 26.79
CA ARG A 48 -3.56 3.28 25.61
C ARG A 48 -3.31 4.34 24.53
N ASP A 49 -4.29 5.18 24.22
CA ASP A 49 -4.19 6.22 23.19
C ASP A 49 -3.10 7.23 23.53
N MET A 50 -2.98 7.67 24.78
CA MET A 50 -1.91 8.56 25.25
C MET A 50 -0.51 7.94 25.09
N ASN A 51 -0.41 6.62 25.32
CA ASN A 51 0.84 5.87 25.30
C ASN A 51 1.15 5.19 23.96
N ARG A 52 0.35 5.39 22.91
CA ARG A 52 0.71 4.91 21.56
C ARG A 52 1.97 5.63 21.09
N ARG A 53 3.02 4.85 20.80
CA ARG A 53 4.29 5.35 20.30
C ARG A 53 4.27 5.38 18.78
N LEU A 54 4.59 6.54 18.21
CA LEU A 54 4.68 6.69 16.77
C LEU A 54 5.77 5.78 16.18
N SER A 55 6.88 5.59 16.91
CA SER A 55 7.97 4.68 16.54
C SER A 55 7.48 3.24 16.31
N VAL A 56 6.61 2.72 17.18
CA VAL A 56 6.02 1.38 17.01
C VAL A 56 5.11 1.33 15.77
N GLY A 57 4.30 2.35 15.55
CA GLY A 57 3.48 2.46 14.32
C GLY A 57 4.36 2.43 13.05
N LEU A 58 5.42 3.23 13.04
CA LEU A 58 6.39 3.28 11.93
C LEU A 58 7.16 1.96 11.76
N ALA A 59 7.51 1.28 12.85
CA ALA A 59 8.15 -0.04 12.80
C ALA A 59 7.22 -1.11 12.21
N LEU A 60 5.92 -1.08 12.56
CA LEU A 60 4.92 -1.99 11.99
C LEU A 60 4.75 -1.77 10.47
N ARG A 61 4.96 -0.53 9.98
CA ARG A 61 4.91 -0.20 8.54
C ARG A 61 6.00 -0.87 7.71
N ILE A 62 7.07 -1.41 8.32
CA ILE A 62 8.08 -2.16 7.55
C ILE A 62 7.42 -3.30 6.75
N VAL A 63 6.31 -3.84 7.26
CA VAL A 63 5.44 -4.71 6.48
C VAL A 63 4.48 -3.82 5.67
N PRO A 64 4.52 -3.83 4.33
CA PRO A 64 3.72 -2.95 3.48
C PRO A 64 2.26 -3.42 3.38
N VAL A 65 1.56 -3.53 4.51
CA VAL A 65 0.15 -3.93 4.57
C VAL A 65 -0.70 -2.69 4.81
N PRO A 66 -1.59 -2.33 3.86
CA PRO A 66 -2.49 -1.20 4.03
C PRO A 66 -3.43 -1.39 5.22
N GLY A 67 -3.55 -0.37 6.06
CA GLY A 67 -4.43 -0.34 7.22
C GLY A 67 -3.73 -0.64 8.55
N ILE A 68 -2.44 -0.98 8.55
CA ILE A 68 -1.66 -1.24 9.77
C ILE A 68 -1.65 -0.02 10.69
N MET A 69 -1.49 1.19 10.14
CA MET A 69 -1.38 2.39 10.97
C MET A 69 -2.73 2.69 11.64
N HIS A 70 -3.84 2.61 10.90
CA HIS A 70 -5.18 2.74 11.50
C HIS A 70 -5.50 1.62 12.50
N TYR A 71 -5.04 0.39 12.26
CA TYR A 71 -5.21 -0.70 13.23
C TYR A 71 -4.43 -0.42 14.52
N TYR A 72 -3.18 0.01 14.39
CA TYR A 72 -2.35 0.45 15.50
C TYR A 72 -2.91 1.71 16.17
N ALA A 73 -3.67 2.56 15.48
CA ALA A 73 -4.33 3.72 16.07
C ALA A 73 -5.64 3.36 16.80
N GLY A 74 -6.05 2.09 16.83
CA GLY A 74 -7.33 1.68 17.41
C GLY A 74 -8.54 2.00 16.52
N GLU A 75 -8.36 2.07 15.21
CA GLU A 75 -9.42 2.24 14.21
C GLU A 75 -9.59 1.01 13.31
N PRO A 76 -10.03 -0.14 13.87
CA PRO A 76 -10.08 -1.40 13.13
C PRO A 76 -11.05 -1.35 11.93
N LYS A 77 -12.10 -0.52 12.01
CA LYS A 77 -13.06 -0.33 10.91
C LYS A 77 -12.39 0.33 9.69
N THR A 78 -11.60 1.38 9.92
CA THR A 78 -10.86 2.10 8.87
C THR A 78 -9.77 1.20 8.29
N ALA A 79 -9.01 0.52 9.16
CA ALA A 79 -8.00 -0.45 8.77
C ALA A 79 -8.57 -1.54 7.83
N ARG A 80 -9.68 -2.16 8.23
CA ARG A 80 -10.35 -3.21 7.44
C ARG A 80 -10.86 -2.68 6.09
N ARG A 81 -11.31 -1.43 6.04
CA ARG A 81 -11.74 -0.78 4.79
C ARG A 81 -10.56 -0.60 3.83
N LEU A 82 -9.41 -0.14 4.32
CA LEU A 82 -8.19 0.04 3.52
C LEU A 82 -7.64 -1.31 3.02
N TRP A 83 -7.65 -2.32 3.88
CA TRP A 83 -7.27 -3.67 3.50
C TRP A 83 -8.16 -4.25 2.39
N ARG A 84 -9.49 -4.13 2.53
CA ARG A 84 -10.45 -4.56 1.48
C ARG A 84 -10.25 -3.84 0.15
N ARG A 85 -10.00 -2.52 0.16
CA ARG A 85 -9.70 -1.75 -1.06
C ARG A 85 -8.43 -2.25 -1.74
N SER A 86 -7.44 -2.61 -0.96
CA SER A 86 -6.16 -3.13 -1.48
C SER A 86 -6.34 -4.52 -2.11
N LEU A 87 -7.19 -5.37 -1.53
CA LEU A 87 -7.58 -6.64 -2.16
C LEU A 87 -8.29 -6.45 -3.50
N ILE A 88 -9.16 -5.43 -3.62
CA ILE A 88 -9.77 -5.08 -4.90
C ILE A 88 -8.69 -4.69 -5.92
N GLY A 89 -7.69 -3.92 -5.50
CA GLY A 89 -6.56 -3.56 -6.36
C GLY A 89 -5.75 -4.78 -6.81
N VAL A 90 -5.48 -5.74 -5.92
CA VAL A 90 -4.81 -7.00 -6.27
C VAL A 90 -5.65 -7.80 -7.28
N ALA A 91 -6.97 -7.92 -7.03
CA ALA A 91 -7.86 -8.62 -7.95
C ALA A 91 -7.89 -7.97 -9.34
N ALA A 92 -7.88 -6.63 -9.41
CA ALA A 92 -7.81 -5.89 -10.67
C ALA A 92 -6.50 -6.15 -11.42
N ILE A 93 -5.35 -6.21 -10.72
CA ILE A 93 -4.06 -6.56 -11.32
C ILE A 93 -4.09 -7.98 -11.89
N VAL A 94 -4.61 -8.95 -11.13
CA VAL A 94 -4.70 -10.34 -11.59
C VAL A 94 -5.62 -10.44 -12.81
N ALA A 95 -6.80 -9.82 -12.76
CA ALA A 95 -7.73 -9.80 -13.89
C ALA A 95 -7.10 -9.14 -15.13
N GLY A 96 -6.43 -8.01 -14.96
CA GLY A 96 -5.74 -7.33 -16.05
C GLY A 96 -4.58 -8.17 -16.61
N ALA A 97 -3.85 -8.91 -15.77
CA ALA A 97 -2.80 -9.83 -16.23
C ALA A 97 -3.38 -10.96 -17.08
N VAL A 98 -4.47 -11.60 -16.63
CA VAL A 98 -5.16 -12.66 -17.37
C VAL A 98 -5.68 -12.15 -18.71
N MET A 99 -6.30 -10.96 -18.75
CA MET A 99 -6.78 -10.34 -19.99
C MET A 99 -5.65 -9.90 -20.93
N SER A 100 -4.43 -9.75 -20.42
CA SER A 100 -3.28 -9.37 -21.25
C SER A 100 -2.54 -10.59 -21.81
N ASP A 101 -2.80 -11.77 -21.25
CA ASP A 101 -2.24 -13.06 -21.67
C ASP A 101 -3.17 -13.81 -22.64
N SER A 102 -4.41 -13.34 -22.83
CA SER A 102 -5.33 -13.92 -23.80
C SER A 102 -4.82 -13.70 -25.23
N ASP A 103 -4.84 -14.78 -26.03
CA ASP A 103 -4.44 -14.80 -27.45
C ASP A 103 -5.33 -13.92 -28.36
N ASP A 104 -6.33 -13.20 -27.82
CA ASP A 104 -7.09 -12.14 -28.52
C ASP A 104 -6.23 -10.95 -28.98
N ASN A 105 -4.94 -10.97 -28.63
CA ASN A 105 -3.89 -10.11 -29.16
C ASN A 105 -3.36 -10.59 -30.53
N ASP A 106 -4.02 -11.56 -31.15
CA ASP A 106 -3.71 -12.05 -32.49
C ASP A 106 -4.23 -11.13 -33.60
N PHE A 107 -3.60 -11.27 -34.77
CA PHE A 107 -3.95 -10.53 -35.97
C PHE A 107 -5.46 -10.67 -36.29
N PRO A 108 -6.15 -9.58 -36.66
CA PRO A 108 -7.55 -9.66 -37.06
C PRO A 108 -7.73 -10.66 -38.22
N LYS A 109 -8.87 -11.35 -38.25
CA LYS A 109 -9.23 -12.25 -39.36
C LYS A 109 -9.37 -11.42 -40.65
N SER A 110 -8.69 -11.84 -41.71
CA SER A 110 -8.82 -11.25 -43.04
C SER A 110 -9.78 -12.09 -43.90
N ASP A 111 -10.56 -11.41 -44.74
CA ASP A 111 -11.41 -12.06 -45.75
C ASP A 111 -10.60 -12.52 -46.99
N PHE A 112 -9.32 -12.16 -47.07
CA PHE A 112 -8.40 -12.49 -48.15
C PHE A 112 -7.28 -13.43 -47.69
N ASP A 113 -6.62 -14.09 -48.63
CA ASP A 113 -5.48 -14.96 -48.34
C ASP A 113 -4.33 -14.16 -47.70
N VAL A 114 -3.70 -14.72 -46.66
CA VAL A 114 -2.73 -14.00 -45.82
C VAL A 114 -1.34 -14.57 -46.01
N LEU A 115 -0.39 -13.70 -46.38
CA LEU A 115 1.03 -14.02 -46.36
C LEU A 115 1.58 -13.82 -44.95
N ILE A 116 2.09 -14.89 -44.33
CA ILE A 116 2.71 -14.86 -43.00
C ILE A 116 4.24 -14.88 -43.17
N LEU A 117 4.92 -13.86 -42.65
CA LEU A 117 6.39 -13.80 -42.57
C LEU A 117 6.83 -14.09 -41.13
N ASN A 118 7.85 -14.94 -40.95
CA ASN A 118 8.39 -15.37 -39.65
C ASN A 118 7.35 -16.05 -38.73
N GLU A 119 6.65 -17.03 -39.28
CA GLU A 119 5.68 -17.87 -38.57
C GLU A 119 6.28 -18.45 -37.27
N GLY A 120 5.52 -18.37 -36.17
CA GLY A 120 5.93 -18.86 -34.86
C GLY A 120 6.80 -17.91 -34.01
N ASN A 121 7.21 -16.74 -34.55
CA ASN A 121 7.92 -15.73 -33.76
C ASN A 121 7.00 -14.57 -33.36
N ARG A 122 6.38 -14.66 -32.18
CA ARG A 122 5.45 -13.64 -31.65
C ARG A 122 5.98 -12.20 -31.66
N LYS A 123 7.28 -11.92 -31.78
CA LYS A 123 7.84 -10.54 -31.83
C LYS A 123 8.16 -10.04 -33.24
N ARG A 124 8.23 -10.92 -34.24
CA ARG A 124 8.68 -10.61 -35.61
C ARG A 124 7.74 -11.13 -36.70
N GLU A 125 6.67 -11.82 -36.30
CA GLU A 125 5.62 -12.24 -37.20
C GLU A 125 4.96 -11.00 -37.80
N ARG A 126 4.90 -10.96 -39.14
CA ARG A 126 4.17 -9.94 -39.90
C ARG A 126 3.22 -10.64 -40.84
N ARG A 127 1.97 -10.17 -40.92
CA ARG A 127 0.95 -10.73 -41.80
C ARG A 127 0.56 -9.70 -42.85
N TYR A 128 0.39 -10.12 -44.09
CA TYR A 128 -0.04 -9.26 -45.20
C TYR A 128 -1.25 -9.86 -45.89
N GLU A 129 -2.31 -9.09 -46.09
CA GLU A 129 -3.48 -9.49 -46.88
C GLU A 129 -3.14 -9.38 -48.38
N LYS A 130 -3.45 -10.42 -49.14
CA LYS A 130 -3.30 -10.45 -50.61
C LYS A 130 -4.61 -10.01 -51.27
N ILE A 131 -4.71 -8.74 -51.66
CA ILE A 131 -5.87 -8.21 -52.38
C ILE A 131 -5.62 -8.38 -53.88
N PRO A 132 -6.43 -9.15 -54.63
CA PRO A 132 -6.26 -9.28 -56.09
C PRO A 132 -6.63 -7.95 -56.77
N VAL A 133 -5.76 -7.43 -57.64
CA VAL A 133 -5.95 -6.12 -58.30
C VAL A 133 -6.20 -6.26 -59.79
N GLU A 134 -5.43 -7.10 -60.49
CA GLU A 134 -5.54 -7.32 -61.94
C GLU A 134 -5.28 -8.79 -62.28
N ILE A 135 -5.93 -9.28 -63.35
CA ILE A 135 -5.73 -10.61 -63.91
C ILE A 135 -5.28 -10.41 -65.35
N GLU A 136 -4.01 -10.67 -65.62
CA GLU A 136 -3.43 -10.55 -66.96
C GLU A 136 -2.81 -11.91 -67.33
N ASP A 137 -3.22 -12.46 -68.48
CA ASP A 137 -2.71 -13.71 -69.06
C ASP A 137 -2.60 -14.91 -68.08
N GLY A 138 -3.62 -15.09 -67.24
CA GLY A 138 -3.70 -16.20 -66.27
C GLY A 138 -2.87 -16.01 -64.99
N ALA A 139 -2.13 -14.90 -64.85
CA ALA A 139 -1.43 -14.53 -63.64
C ALA A 139 -2.17 -13.41 -62.89
N THR A 140 -2.62 -13.70 -61.66
CA THR A 140 -3.27 -12.71 -60.79
C THR A 140 -2.22 -11.88 -60.06
N GLN A 141 -2.26 -10.56 -60.23
CA GLN A 141 -1.43 -9.63 -59.47
C GLN A 141 -2.09 -9.29 -58.12
N PHE A 142 -1.31 -9.38 -57.04
CA PHE A 142 -1.77 -9.12 -55.68
C PHE A 142 -1.14 -7.84 -55.13
N ARG A 143 -1.95 -6.98 -54.50
CA ARG A 143 -1.48 -5.91 -53.63
C ARG A 143 -1.41 -6.45 -52.20
N LEU A 144 -0.23 -6.39 -51.61
CA LEU A 144 0.00 -6.75 -50.21
C LEU A 144 -0.35 -5.57 -49.30
N ARG A 145 -1.27 -5.75 -48.36
CA ARG A 145 -1.57 -4.79 -47.29
C ARG A 145 -1.12 -5.38 -45.96
N GLU A 146 -0.24 -4.69 -45.24
CA GLU A 146 0.19 -5.15 -43.91
C GLU A 146 -1.02 -5.17 -42.95
N ILE A 147 -1.23 -6.32 -42.30
CA ILE A 147 -2.18 -6.43 -41.20
C ILE A 147 -1.43 -5.97 -39.96
N ASP A 148 -1.76 -4.77 -39.50
CA ASP A 148 -1.30 -4.33 -38.19
C ASP A 148 -1.86 -5.29 -37.13
N ARG A 149 -0.97 -5.83 -36.31
CA ARG A 149 -1.43 -6.53 -35.10
C ARG A 149 -2.26 -5.51 -34.31
N LYS A 150 -3.42 -5.91 -33.80
CA LYS A 150 -4.18 -5.09 -32.84
C LYS A 150 -3.29 -4.84 -31.63
N GLY A 151 -2.49 -3.78 -31.61
CA GLY A 151 -1.30 -3.80 -30.77
C GLY A 151 -0.63 -2.45 -30.61
N ASP A 152 -1.26 -1.60 -29.79
CA ASP A 152 -0.54 -0.72 -28.86
C ASP A 152 -1.27 -0.59 -27.51
N PHE A 153 -2.56 -0.96 -27.46
CA PHE A 153 -3.34 -0.95 -26.23
C PHE A 153 -3.36 -2.33 -25.57
N MET A 154 -2.56 -2.53 -24.52
CA MET A 154 -2.63 -3.73 -23.67
C MET A 154 -4.04 -3.82 -23.06
N PRO A 155 -4.90 -4.78 -23.46
CA PRO A 155 -6.32 -4.78 -23.11
C PRO A 155 -6.57 -4.90 -21.59
N GLY A 156 -5.62 -5.45 -20.83
CA GLY A 156 -5.62 -5.47 -19.37
C GLY A 156 -4.73 -4.43 -18.68
N GLY A 157 -3.99 -3.61 -19.44
CA GLY A 157 -3.08 -2.57 -18.93
C GLY A 157 -3.77 -1.57 -18.01
N PRO A 158 -4.93 -0.98 -18.38
CA PRO A 158 -5.67 -0.06 -17.52
C PRO A 158 -6.09 -0.66 -16.17
N LEU A 159 -6.48 -1.94 -16.15
CA LEU A 159 -6.85 -2.68 -14.92
C LEU A 159 -5.65 -2.85 -13.98
N ILE A 160 -4.48 -3.20 -14.55
CA ILE A 160 -3.23 -3.32 -13.78
C ILE A 160 -2.85 -1.97 -13.17
N ILE A 161 -2.89 -0.89 -13.96
CA ILE A 161 -2.55 0.46 -13.50
C ILE A 161 -3.53 0.91 -12.41
N ALA A 162 -4.84 0.72 -12.63
CA ALA A 162 -5.86 1.07 -11.65
C ALA A 162 -5.70 0.29 -10.34
N GLY A 163 -5.40 -1.01 -10.43
CA GLY A 163 -5.17 -1.86 -9.28
C GLY A 163 -3.93 -1.42 -8.48
N ALA A 164 -2.81 -1.14 -9.16
CA ALA A 164 -1.59 -0.64 -8.54
C ALA A 164 -1.80 0.73 -7.87
N ALA A 165 -2.48 1.65 -8.56
CA ALA A 165 -2.82 2.97 -8.03
C ALA A 165 -3.71 2.87 -6.78
N THR A 166 -4.67 1.95 -6.76
CA THR A 166 -5.57 1.72 -5.62
C THR A 166 -4.81 1.23 -4.38
N ILE A 167 -3.84 0.33 -4.56
CA ILE A 167 -2.99 -0.17 -3.47
C ILE A 167 -2.08 0.97 -2.96
N ALA A 168 -1.41 1.67 -3.87
CA ALA A 168 -0.52 2.79 -3.53
C ALA A 168 -1.27 3.90 -2.77
N TYR A 169 -2.45 4.28 -3.24
CA TYR A 169 -3.32 5.23 -2.55
C TYR A 169 -3.65 4.75 -1.14
N SER A 170 -4.02 3.48 -0.98
CA SER A 170 -4.38 2.91 0.32
C SER A 170 -3.20 2.91 1.30
N MET A 171 -1.98 2.66 0.81
CA MET A 171 -0.74 2.76 1.61
C MET A 171 -0.43 4.19 2.04
N ILE A 172 -0.50 5.15 1.10
CA ILE A 172 -0.21 6.57 1.38
C ILE A 172 -1.24 7.14 2.35
N TYR A 173 -2.52 6.82 2.14
CA TYR A 173 -3.60 7.24 3.01
C TYR A 173 -3.42 6.69 4.43
N ASP A 174 -3.18 5.38 4.56
CA ASP A 174 -2.96 4.73 5.88
C ASP A 174 -1.81 5.40 6.63
N PHE A 175 -0.72 5.71 5.92
CA PHE A 175 0.41 6.39 6.53
C PHE A 175 0.08 7.81 7.01
N TYR A 176 -0.38 8.67 6.11
CA TYR A 176 -0.58 10.08 6.42
C TYR A 176 -1.71 10.30 7.43
N LYS A 177 -2.85 9.64 7.23
CA LYS A 177 -3.96 9.74 8.17
C LYS A 177 -3.73 8.94 9.44
N GLY A 178 -3.06 7.80 9.36
CA GLY A 178 -2.74 7.00 10.54
C GLY A 178 -1.85 7.75 11.54
N ILE A 179 -0.81 8.46 11.07
CA ILE A 179 0.03 9.31 11.94
C ILE A 179 -0.83 10.38 12.63
N ARG A 180 -1.62 11.13 11.85
CA ARG A 180 -2.47 12.20 12.38
C ARG A 180 -3.46 11.68 13.42
N VAL A 181 -4.10 10.54 13.17
CA VAL A 181 -5.05 9.96 14.13
C VAL A 181 -4.36 9.57 15.44
N ILE A 182 -3.14 9.04 15.39
CA ILE A 182 -2.38 8.70 16.60
C ILE A 182 -2.05 9.97 17.38
N GLU A 183 -1.60 11.04 16.71
CA GLU A 183 -1.30 12.33 17.33
C GLU A 183 -2.55 12.99 17.92
N ASP A 184 -3.62 13.10 17.14
CA ASP A 184 -4.88 13.71 17.57
C ASP A 184 -5.47 13.01 18.80
N LYS A 185 -5.41 11.68 18.86
CA LYS A 185 -5.88 10.90 20.01
C LYS A 185 -5.01 11.14 21.24
N ARG A 186 -3.68 11.18 21.08
CA ARG A 186 -2.75 11.48 22.17
C ARG A 186 -2.97 12.87 22.73
N ASP A 187 -3.07 13.86 21.86
CA ASP A 187 -3.18 15.26 22.25
C ASP A 187 -4.55 15.55 22.88
N ARG A 188 -5.61 14.86 22.44
CA ARG A 188 -6.92 14.91 23.11
C ARG A 188 -6.84 14.47 24.58
N VAL A 189 -6.18 13.35 24.85
CA VAL A 189 -6.03 12.83 26.21
C VAL A 189 -5.15 13.77 27.04
N ARG A 190 -4.01 14.19 26.49
CA ARG A 190 -3.11 15.16 27.15
C ARG A 190 -3.80 16.49 27.46
N HIS A 191 -4.64 16.99 26.56
CA HIS A 191 -5.39 18.22 26.80
C HIS A 191 -6.47 18.04 27.87
N LYS A 192 -7.19 16.91 27.88
CA LYS A 192 -8.21 16.59 28.89
C LYS A 192 -7.60 16.55 30.30
N TYR A 193 -6.56 15.75 30.49
CA TYR A 193 -5.93 15.55 31.81
C TYR A 193 -4.93 16.67 32.17
N GLY A 194 -4.28 17.29 31.18
CA GLY A 194 -3.42 18.46 31.41
C GLY A 194 -4.19 19.66 31.94
N ARG A 195 -5.43 19.91 31.47
CA ARG A 195 -6.30 20.94 32.05
C ARG A 195 -6.74 20.60 33.49
N GLN A 196 -6.99 19.33 33.78
CA GLN A 196 -7.35 18.89 35.14
C GLN A 196 -6.20 19.14 36.14
N LEU A 197 -4.95 18.86 35.74
CA LEU A 197 -3.76 19.17 36.54
C LEU A 197 -3.59 20.68 36.76
N GLY A 198 -3.78 21.49 35.71
CA GLY A 198 -3.73 22.95 35.83
C GLY A 198 -4.81 23.55 36.73
N LEU A 199 -6.03 23.00 36.68
CA LEU A 199 -7.14 23.36 37.57
C LEU A 199 -6.88 22.95 39.02
N GLN A 200 -6.32 21.76 39.26
CA GLN A 200 -5.93 21.33 40.61
C GLN A 200 -4.82 22.22 41.18
N MET A 201 -3.84 22.62 40.36
CA MET A 201 -2.82 23.60 40.76
C MET A 201 -3.41 24.98 41.06
N SER A 202 -4.35 25.49 40.25
CA SER A 202 -4.95 26.81 40.49
C SER A 202 -5.87 26.82 41.71
N ALA A 203 -6.65 25.77 41.93
CA ALA A 203 -7.49 25.61 43.12
C ALA A 203 -6.65 25.47 44.40
N ARG A 204 -5.49 24.81 44.31
CA ARG A 204 -4.55 24.65 45.43
C ARG A 204 -3.82 25.95 45.78
N ASN A 205 -3.58 26.83 44.81
CA ASN A 205 -3.00 28.16 45.05
C ASN A 205 -3.95 29.16 45.73
N GLY A 206 -5.21 28.81 45.98
CA GLY A 206 -6.18 29.70 46.62
C GLY A 206 -6.04 29.87 48.14
N ARG A 207 -5.15 29.14 48.84
CA ARG A 207 -5.08 29.18 50.32
C ARG A 207 -3.70 29.05 51.01
N SER A 208 -2.56 29.13 50.32
CA SER A 208 -1.26 29.16 51.04
C SER A 208 -0.25 30.13 50.44
N LEU A 209 0.18 31.11 51.25
CA LEU A 209 1.42 31.85 51.04
C LEU A 209 2.62 30.90 51.20
N ALA A 210 3.00 30.20 50.12
CA ALA A 210 4.34 29.70 49.80
C ALA A 210 4.24 28.77 48.58
N PRO A 211 5.09 28.90 47.55
CA PRO A 211 5.11 27.98 46.42
C PRO A 211 5.82 26.68 46.85
N GLY A 212 5.10 25.83 47.58
CA GLY A 212 5.55 24.48 47.93
C GLY A 212 4.73 23.46 47.16
N VAL A 213 5.36 22.73 46.21
CA VAL A 213 4.75 21.57 45.57
C VAL A 213 4.71 20.44 46.59
N ALA A 214 3.65 20.38 47.41
CA ALA A 214 3.45 19.23 48.29
C ALA A 214 2.82 18.08 47.48
N LEU A 215 3.63 17.10 47.08
CA LEU A 215 3.13 15.83 46.56
C LEU A 215 2.51 15.04 47.71
N THR A 216 1.21 15.20 47.92
CA THR A 216 0.43 14.32 48.79
C THR A 216 0.09 13.06 48.01
N TYR A 217 0.78 11.97 48.34
CA TYR A 217 0.41 10.61 47.94
C TYR A 217 -0.59 10.08 48.97
N THR A 218 -1.83 9.88 48.54
CA THR A 218 -2.80 9.05 49.27
C THR A 218 -2.78 7.67 48.62
N PHE A 219 -2.38 6.66 49.40
CA PHE A 219 -2.50 5.24 49.04
C PHE A 219 -3.96 4.79 49.11
#